data_AF-A0A1W7R750-F1
#
_entry.id   AF-A0A1W7R750-F1
#
_cell.length_a   1.000
_cell.length_b   1.000
_cell.length_c   1.000
_cell.angle_alpha   90.00
_cell.angle_beta   90.00
_cell.angle_gamma   90.00
#
_symmetry.space_group_name_H-M   'P 1'
#
loop_
_entity.id
_entity.type
_entity.pdbx_description
1 polymer ?
#
loop_
_entity_poly.entity_id
_entity_poly.type
_entity_poly.pdbx_seq_one_letter_code
_entity_poly.pdbx_strand_id
1 'polypeptide(L)'
;MAVVNTIWHVLAGLAIVTVTVAGDCISFEDHKEEILNCCKYHPPYPKDEVRECLGSAQAKSGGDKHQFFVCLLECYLPRIGVIDGESINEGRIAEHMQSLDENARNMLLEAYKECAGKTTGAARGQCNSYAFDLETCVLQKIDMECPAEFYNPGPICDQLKSGTEICH
;
A
#
# COMPACT_ATOMS: atom_id res chain seq x y z
N MET A 1 34.93 -40.37 -52.87
CA MET A 1 35.59 -39.13 -53.30
C MET A 1 35.55 -38.16 -52.13
N ALA A 2 36.71 -37.66 -51.72
CA ALA A 2 36.93 -36.86 -50.53
C ALA A 2 36.44 -35.41 -50.68
N VAL A 3 36.01 -34.78 -49.59
CA VAL A 3 36.50 -33.45 -49.16
C VAL A 3 36.43 -33.39 -47.62
N VAL A 4 37.59 -33.22 -46.99
CA VAL A 4 37.75 -32.84 -45.58
C VAL A 4 37.66 -31.32 -45.52
N ASN A 5 36.88 -30.75 -44.60
CA ASN A 5 37.08 -29.36 -44.18
C ASN A 5 36.93 -29.26 -42.66
N THR A 6 38.08 -29.04 -42.02
CA THR A 6 38.32 -28.91 -40.59
C THR A 6 37.82 -27.55 -40.10
N ILE A 7 36.92 -27.54 -39.10
CA ILE A 7 36.72 -26.36 -38.26
C ILE A 7 36.75 -26.79 -36.81
N TRP A 8 37.80 -26.36 -36.13
CA TRP A 8 38.11 -26.55 -34.73
C TRP A 8 37.49 -25.36 -33.98
N HIS A 9 36.41 -25.57 -33.22
CA HIS A 9 35.84 -24.53 -32.35
C HIS A 9 35.88 -24.94 -30.88
N VAL A 10 36.92 -24.42 -30.23
CA VAL A 10 36.98 -23.84 -28.88
C VAL A 10 35.80 -24.16 -27.97
N LEU A 11 36.07 -24.99 -26.96
CA LEU A 11 35.31 -25.09 -25.72
C LEU A 11 35.42 -23.77 -24.96
N ALA A 12 34.42 -22.91 -25.07
CA ALA A 12 34.18 -21.82 -24.12
C ALA A 12 33.09 -22.28 -23.17
N GLY A 13 33.48 -22.59 -21.93
CA GLY A 13 32.56 -22.96 -20.87
C GLY A 13 31.52 -21.87 -20.67
N LEU A 14 30.25 -22.23 -20.91
CA LEU A 14 29.11 -21.41 -20.55
C LEU A 14 29.02 -21.43 -19.02
N ALA A 15 29.65 -20.45 -18.36
CA ALA A 15 29.30 -20.13 -16.99
C ALA A 15 27.86 -19.60 -17.04
N ILE A 16 26.91 -20.45 -16.71
CA ILE A 16 25.54 -20.03 -16.40
C ILE A 16 25.67 -19.17 -15.13
N VAL A 17 25.79 -17.86 -15.31
CA VAL A 17 25.65 -16.91 -14.22
C VAL A 17 24.19 -17.00 -13.81
N THR A 18 23.92 -17.76 -12.76
CA THR A 18 22.64 -17.64 -12.05
C THR A 18 22.63 -16.26 -11.42
N VAL A 19 22.06 -15.30 -12.14
CA VAL A 19 21.65 -14.02 -11.57
C VAL A 19 20.63 -14.37 -10.50
N THR A 20 21.08 -14.37 -9.26
CA THR A 20 20.19 -14.35 -8.11
C THR A 20 19.54 -12.98 -8.16
N VAL A 21 18.29 -12.91 -8.63
CA VAL A 21 17.45 -11.73 -8.43
C VAL A 21 17.21 -11.68 -6.93
N ALA A 22 18.07 -10.99 -6.19
CA ALA A 22 17.63 -10.36 -4.96
C ALA A 22 16.44 -9.51 -5.39
N GLY A 23 15.25 -9.76 -4.84
CA GLY A 23 14.08 -8.95 -5.20
C GLY A 23 14.40 -7.50 -4.89
N ASP A 24 14.58 -6.68 -5.93
CA ASP A 24 14.81 -5.25 -5.79
C ASP A 24 13.51 -4.63 -5.24
N CYS A 25 13.40 -4.48 -3.92
CA CYS A 25 12.30 -3.80 -3.25
C CYS A 25 12.74 -2.37 -2.89
N ILE A 26 11.77 -1.46 -2.78
CA ILE A 26 12.02 -0.06 -2.42
C ILE A 26 12.09 0.04 -0.90
N SER A 27 13.21 0.53 -0.37
CA SER A 27 13.38 0.78 1.06
C SER A 27 12.43 1.90 1.53
N PHE A 28 11.47 1.55 2.42
CA PHE A 28 10.56 2.54 2.99
C PHE A 28 11.31 3.60 3.78
N GLU A 29 12.31 3.20 4.57
CA GLU A 29 13.04 4.13 5.44
C GLU A 29 13.87 5.15 4.64
N ASP A 30 14.47 4.73 3.52
CA ASP A 30 15.30 5.61 2.69
C ASP A 30 14.47 6.56 1.80
N HIS A 31 13.27 6.13 1.40
CA HIS A 31 12.44 6.84 0.42
C HIS A 31 11.08 7.30 0.95
N LYS A 32 10.89 7.26 2.27
CA LYS A 32 9.61 7.53 2.95
C LYS A 32 8.88 8.76 2.41
N GLU A 33 9.56 9.89 2.31
CA GLU A 33 8.91 11.14 1.88
C GLU A 33 8.46 11.07 0.42
N GLU A 34 9.23 10.43 -0.45
CA GLU A 34 8.87 10.27 -1.87
C GLU A 34 7.69 9.30 -2.01
N ILE A 35 7.78 8.14 -1.37
CA ILE A 35 6.73 7.10 -1.32
C ILE A 35 5.40 7.71 -0.87
N LEU A 36 5.38 8.44 0.25
CA LEU A 36 4.17 9.03 0.82
C LEU A 36 3.60 10.20 -0.01
N ASN A 37 4.30 10.67 -1.04
CA ASN A 37 3.88 11.79 -1.88
C ASN A 37 3.74 11.43 -3.36
N CYS A 38 3.81 10.14 -3.73
CA CYS A 38 3.64 9.70 -5.12
C CYS A 38 2.25 9.98 -5.66
N CYS A 39 1.21 9.81 -4.84
CA CYS A 39 -0.13 10.29 -5.13
C CYS A 39 -0.53 11.39 -4.15
N LYS A 40 -0.98 12.54 -4.65
CA LYS A 40 -1.49 13.66 -3.82
C LYS A 40 -2.86 13.37 -3.19
N TYR A 41 -3.13 12.11 -2.88
CA TYR A 41 -4.35 11.68 -2.24
C TYR A 41 -4.11 11.42 -0.75
N HIS A 42 -4.88 12.11 0.08
CA HIS A 42 -5.05 11.77 1.48
C HIS A 42 -6.55 11.66 1.73
N PRO A 43 -7.05 10.57 2.32
CA PRO A 43 -8.46 10.48 2.70
C PRO A 43 -8.83 11.72 3.53
N PRO A 44 -9.85 12.49 3.12
CA PRO A 44 -10.25 13.72 3.79
C PRO A 44 -11.03 13.46 5.09
N TYR A 45 -10.57 12.51 5.90
CA TYR A 45 -11.26 12.10 7.11
C TYR A 45 -11.18 13.17 8.21
N PRO A 46 -12.21 13.29 9.07
CA PRO A 46 -12.24 14.29 10.14
C PRO A 46 -11.12 14.12 11.16
N LYS A 47 -10.17 15.06 11.17
CA LYS A 47 -9.00 15.00 12.07
C LYS A 47 -9.35 15.14 13.55
N ASP A 48 -10.46 15.77 13.91
CA ASP A 48 -10.80 16.00 15.31
C ASP A 48 -11.17 14.69 16.04
N GLU A 49 -11.77 13.74 15.32
CA GLU A 49 -12.19 12.46 15.91
C GLU A 49 -11.03 11.50 16.18
N VAL A 50 -9.87 11.71 15.55
CA VAL A 50 -8.67 10.89 15.80
C VAL A 50 -8.17 11.07 17.24
N ARG A 51 -8.38 12.26 17.84
CA ARG A 51 -7.86 12.60 19.18
C ARG A 51 -8.43 11.69 20.26
N GLU A 52 -9.70 11.33 20.13
CA GLU A 52 -10.41 10.45 21.06
C GLU A 52 -9.85 9.01 21.07
N CYS A 53 -9.12 8.64 20.01
CA CYS A 53 -8.52 7.31 19.88
C CYS A 53 -7.04 7.27 20.30
N LEU A 54 -6.35 8.41 20.41
CA LEU A 54 -4.92 8.47 20.71
C LEU A 54 -4.56 7.82 22.05
N GLY A 55 -5.31 8.14 23.11
CA GLY A 55 -5.03 7.63 24.46
C GLY A 55 -5.17 6.11 24.55
N SER A 56 -6.24 5.56 23.97
CA SER A 56 -6.46 4.11 23.92
C SER A 56 -5.41 3.41 23.06
N ALA A 57 -5.09 3.96 21.89
CA ALA A 57 -4.06 3.41 21.02
C ALA A 57 -2.70 3.37 21.71
N GLN A 58 -2.32 4.45 22.40
CA GLN A 58 -1.06 4.51 23.16
C GLN A 58 -1.02 3.46 24.27
N ALA A 59 -2.09 3.32 25.06
CA ALA A 59 -2.16 2.33 26.13
C ALA A 59 -2.08 0.88 25.61
N LYS A 60 -2.80 0.57 24.52
CA LYS A 60 -2.82 -0.77 23.93
C LYS A 60 -1.55 -1.13 23.17
N SER A 61 -0.83 -0.14 22.66
CA SER A 61 0.38 -0.34 21.83
C SER A 61 1.59 -0.87 22.58
N GLY A 62 1.67 -0.66 23.90
CA GLY A 62 2.85 -1.03 24.67
C GLY A 62 4.13 -0.29 24.23
N GLY A 63 4.01 0.84 23.52
CA GLY A 63 5.14 1.59 22.98
C GLY A 63 5.58 1.17 21.58
N ASP A 64 5.00 0.11 21.00
CA ASP A 64 5.28 -0.29 19.63
C ASP A 64 4.54 0.62 18.63
N LYS A 65 5.27 1.19 17.67
CA LYS A 65 4.74 2.17 16.72
C LYS A 65 3.77 1.54 15.71
N HIS A 66 4.04 0.32 15.26
CA HIS A 66 3.17 -0.36 14.31
C HIS A 66 1.84 -0.73 15.00
N GLN A 67 1.92 -1.30 16.19
CA GLN A 67 0.78 -1.61 17.04
C GLN A 67 -0.02 -0.36 17.40
N PHE A 68 0.64 0.78 17.62
CA PHE A 68 -0.04 2.06 17.81
C PHE A 68 -0.96 2.40 16.64
N PHE A 69 -0.50 2.29 15.39
CA PHE A 69 -1.35 2.57 14.23
C PHE A 69 -2.47 1.55 14.05
N VAL A 70 -2.20 0.26 14.28
CA VAL A 70 -3.24 -0.78 14.27
C VAL A 70 -4.37 -0.42 15.24
N CYS A 71 -4.02 -0.09 16.49
CA CYS A 71 -5.00 0.28 17.50
C CYS A 71 -5.68 1.62 17.24
N LEU A 72 -4.96 2.58 16.65
CA LEU A 72 -5.51 3.88 16.31
C LEU A 72 -6.62 3.74 15.27
N LEU A 73 -6.36 2.99 14.19
CA LEU A 73 -7.32 2.78 13.11
C LEU A 73 -8.48 1.87 13.51
N GLU A 74 -8.23 0.85 14.35
CA GLU A 74 -9.29 0.00 14.95
C GLU A 74 -10.34 0.87 15.68
N CYS A 75 -9.89 1.92 16.38
CA CYS A 75 -10.79 2.85 17.06
C CYS A 75 -11.39 3.90 16.12
N TYR A 76 -10.58 4.46 15.22
CA TYR A 76 -10.92 5.67 14.49
C TYR A 76 -11.90 5.43 13.34
N LEU A 77 -11.64 4.42 12.49
CA LEU A 77 -12.44 4.22 11.27
C LEU A 77 -13.90 3.83 11.56
N PRO A 78 -14.20 2.98 12.58
CA PRO A 78 -15.58 2.77 12.99
C PRO A 78 -16.24 4.03 13.54
N ARG A 79 -15.49 4.88 14.26
CA ARG A 79 -16.03 6.10 14.87
C ARG A 79 -16.56 7.09 13.83
N ILE A 80 -15.81 7.29 12.75
CA ILE A 80 -16.22 8.16 11.63
C ILE A 80 -17.19 7.45 10.67
N GLY A 81 -17.50 6.18 10.94
CA GLY A 81 -18.44 5.35 10.20
C GLY A 81 -17.89 4.83 8.87
N VAL A 82 -16.57 4.81 8.64
CA VAL A 82 -15.96 4.20 7.45
C VAL A 82 -16.07 2.66 7.50
N ILE A 83 -16.00 2.10 8.71
CA ILE A 83 -16.11 0.67 8.98
C ILE A 83 -17.32 0.40 9.88
N ASP A 84 -18.04 -0.68 9.60
CA ASP A 84 -19.04 -1.28 10.49
C ASP A 84 -18.68 -2.75 10.71
N GLY A 85 -18.16 -3.07 11.89
CA GLY A 85 -17.60 -4.39 12.20
C GLY A 85 -16.41 -4.73 11.30
N GLU A 86 -16.57 -5.78 10.48
CA GLU A 86 -15.57 -6.26 9.50
C GLU A 86 -15.99 -5.93 8.06
N SER A 87 -16.76 -4.85 7.88
CA SER A 87 -17.24 -4.39 6.59
C SER A 87 -17.09 -2.89 6.43
N ILE A 88 -17.02 -2.42 5.18
CA ILE A 88 -16.97 -0.99 4.88
C ILE A 88 -18.38 -0.41 4.77
N ASN A 89 -18.52 0.87 5.10
CA ASN A 89 -19.73 1.64 4.82
C ASN A 89 -19.48 2.58 3.64
N GLU A 90 -19.84 2.11 2.44
CA GLU A 90 -19.65 2.85 1.19
C GLU A 90 -20.26 4.26 1.21
N GLY A 91 -21.44 4.42 1.81
CA GLY A 91 -22.13 5.71 1.87
C GLY A 91 -21.35 6.73 2.68
N ARG A 92 -20.81 6.32 3.83
CA ARG A 92 -19.98 7.18 4.69
C ARG A 92 -18.62 7.47 4.07
N ILE A 93 -18.01 6.50 3.41
CA ILE A 93 -16.78 6.70 2.64
C ILE A 93 -17.00 7.78 1.56
N ALA A 94 -18.07 7.65 0.78
CA ALA A 94 -18.41 8.61 -0.26
C ALA A 94 -18.72 10.01 0.30
N GLU A 95 -19.38 10.09 1.46
CA GLU A 95 -19.66 11.35 2.16
C GLU A 95 -18.37 12.06 2.57
N HIS A 96 -17.39 11.35 3.13
CA HIS A 96 -16.08 11.93 3.46
C HIS A 96 -15.38 12.45 2.20
N MET A 97 -15.56 11.78 1.06
CA MET A 97 -14.94 12.12 -0.22
C MET A 97 -15.74 13.13 -1.07
N GLN A 98 -16.80 13.76 -0.54
CA GLN A 98 -17.67 14.66 -1.32
C GLN A 98 -16.96 15.88 -1.91
N SER A 99 -15.82 16.28 -1.32
CA SER A 99 -15.02 17.41 -1.81
C SER A 99 -14.17 17.08 -3.05
N LEU A 100 -14.01 15.80 -3.36
CA LEU A 100 -13.31 15.32 -4.55
C LEU A 100 -14.22 15.39 -5.76
N ASP A 101 -13.61 15.49 -6.94
CA ASP A 101 -14.35 15.26 -8.18
C ASP A 101 -14.89 13.82 -8.26
N GLU A 102 -15.85 13.63 -9.14
CA GLU A 102 -16.56 12.35 -9.27
C GLU A 102 -15.62 11.19 -9.67
N ASN A 103 -14.63 11.45 -10.52
CA ASN A 103 -13.71 10.42 -10.99
C ASN A 103 -12.80 9.95 -9.85
N ALA A 104 -12.18 10.88 -9.13
CA ALA A 104 -11.36 10.58 -7.95
C ALA A 104 -12.18 9.84 -6.89
N ARG A 105 -13.40 10.31 -6.58
CA ARG A 105 -14.28 9.64 -5.62
C ARG A 105 -14.62 8.21 -6.04
N ASN A 106 -14.94 7.98 -7.32
CA ASN A 106 -15.29 6.65 -7.82
C ASN A 106 -14.10 5.69 -7.77
N MET A 107 -12.91 6.13 -8.19
CA MET A 107 -11.68 5.35 -8.12
C MET A 107 -11.40 4.90 -6.67
N LEU A 108 -11.51 5.82 -5.72
CA LEU A 108 -11.26 5.53 -4.32
C LEU A 108 -12.27 4.57 -3.73
N LEU A 109 -13.55 4.76 -4.03
CA LEU A 109 -14.60 3.87 -3.56
C LEU A 109 -14.40 2.45 -4.10
N GLU A 110 -13.96 2.31 -5.34
CA GLU A 110 -13.63 1.01 -5.93
C GLU A 110 -12.42 0.36 -5.23
N ALA A 111 -11.38 1.13 -4.94
CA ALA A 111 -10.24 0.64 -4.16
C ALA A 111 -10.68 0.11 -2.78
N TYR A 112 -11.57 0.83 -2.08
CA TYR A 112 -12.14 0.37 -0.81
C TYR A 112 -12.91 -0.94 -0.97
N LYS A 113 -13.74 -1.08 -2.01
CA LYS A 113 -14.51 -2.30 -2.27
C LYS A 113 -13.60 -3.50 -2.52
N GLU A 114 -12.64 -3.34 -3.42
CA GLU A 114 -11.70 -4.41 -3.74
C GLU A 114 -10.88 -4.85 -2.54
N CYS A 115 -10.39 -3.89 -1.75
CA CYS A 115 -9.60 -4.16 -0.56
C CYS A 115 -10.45 -4.81 0.55
N ALA A 116 -11.67 -4.33 0.78
CA ALA A 116 -12.58 -4.92 1.75
C ALA A 116 -12.91 -6.39 1.43
N GLY A 117 -13.02 -6.75 0.14
CA GLY A 117 -13.23 -8.13 -0.30
C GLY A 117 -12.05 -9.07 -0.05
N LYS A 118 -10.85 -8.54 0.21
CA LYS A 118 -9.61 -9.29 0.44
C LYS A 118 -9.14 -9.24 1.90
N THR A 119 -9.53 -8.20 2.64
CA THR A 119 -9.12 -8.00 4.03
C THR A 119 -10.01 -8.80 4.97
N THR A 120 -9.39 -9.70 5.75
CA THR A 120 -10.09 -10.42 6.84
C THR A 120 -9.80 -9.80 8.20
N GLY A 121 -8.68 -9.10 8.34
CA GLY A 121 -8.12 -8.72 9.64
C GLY A 121 -7.61 -9.93 10.43
N ALA A 122 -6.89 -9.64 11.50
CA ALA A 122 -6.43 -10.60 12.49
C ALA A 122 -6.25 -9.90 13.84
N ALA A 123 -6.28 -10.67 14.92
CA ALA A 123 -5.82 -10.15 16.20
C ALA A 123 -4.30 -9.86 16.11
N ARG A 124 -3.90 -8.60 16.27
CA ARG A 124 -2.51 -8.15 16.41
C ARG A 124 -2.38 -7.46 17.75
N GLY A 125 -1.66 -8.06 18.68
CA GLY A 125 -1.56 -7.56 20.05
C GLY A 125 -2.94 -7.45 20.70
N GLN A 126 -3.31 -6.23 21.12
CA GLN A 126 -4.59 -5.93 21.80
C GLN A 126 -5.67 -5.36 20.86
N CYS A 127 -5.44 -5.41 19.55
CA CYS A 127 -6.26 -4.71 18.54
C CYS A 127 -6.47 -5.61 17.31
N ASN A 128 -7.59 -5.43 16.62
CA ASN A 128 -7.88 -6.08 15.34
C ASN A 128 -7.22 -5.29 14.20
N SER A 129 -6.57 -5.99 13.26
CA SER A 129 -5.85 -5.39 12.15
C SER A 129 -6.70 -5.04 10.93
N TYR A 130 -7.98 -5.40 10.89
CA TYR A 130 -8.86 -5.17 9.73
C TYR A 130 -8.78 -3.74 9.20
N ALA A 131 -8.95 -2.75 10.08
CA ALA A 131 -8.91 -1.33 9.73
C ALA A 131 -7.56 -0.91 9.13
N PHE A 132 -6.46 -1.40 9.72
CA PHE A 132 -5.10 -1.09 9.27
C PHE A 132 -4.75 -1.77 7.95
N ASP A 133 -5.10 -3.05 7.81
CA ASP A 133 -4.85 -3.84 6.60
C ASP A 133 -5.68 -3.31 5.43
N LEU A 134 -6.93 -2.88 5.68
CA LEU A 134 -7.79 -2.21 4.70
C LEU A 134 -7.15 -0.92 4.18
N GLU A 135 -6.78 0.02 5.07
CA GLU A 135 -6.16 1.29 4.66
C GLU A 135 -4.82 1.07 3.93
N THR A 136 -4.02 0.10 4.37
CA THR A 136 -2.77 -0.24 3.69
C THR A 136 -3.02 -0.71 2.27
N CYS A 137 -3.98 -1.62 2.07
CA CYS A 137 -4.37 -2.07 0.73
C CYS A 137 -4.87 -0.92 -0.14
N VAL A 138 -5.71 -0.05 0.42
CA VAL A 138 -6.28 1.10 -0.30
C VAL A 138 -5.19 2.07 -0.73
N LEU A 139 -4.26 2.43 0.16
CA LEU A 139 -3.15 3.31 -0.17
C LEU A 139 -2.26 2.73 -1.28
N GLN A 140 -1.91 1.45 -1.20
CA GLN A 140 -1.14 0.78 -2.25
C GLN A 140 -1.86 0.80 -3.60
N LYS A 141 -3.18 0.56 -3.60
CA LYS A 141 -4.02 0.66 -4.79
C LYS A 141 -4.00 2.04 -5.41
N ILE A 142 -4.13 3.07 -4.58
CA ILE A 142 -4.12 4.46 -5.01
C ILE A 142 -2.77 4.87 -5.58
N ASP A 143 -1.67 4.42 -4.98
CA ASP A 143 -0.34 4.70 -5.50
C ASP A 143 -0.11 4.05 -6.88
N MET A 144 -0.62 2.83 -7.09
CA MET A 144 -0.54 2.14 -8.40
C MET A 144 -1.42 2.78 -9.47
N GLU A 145 -2.61 3.24 -9.10
CA GLU A 145 -3.63 3.72 -10.04
C GLU A 145 -3.73 5.25 -10.09
N CYS A 146 -2.80 5.95 -9.44
CA CYS A 146 -2.85 7.40 -9.26
C CYS A 146 -3.05 8.14 -10.59
N PRO A 147 -4.12 8.95 -10.73
CA PRO A 147 -4.38 9.74 -11.93
C PRO A 147 -3.22 10.67 -12.24
N ALA A 148 -2.99 10.93 -13.54
CA ALA A 148 -1.85 11.73 -13.99
C ALA A 148 -1.84 13.15 -13.40
N GLU A 149 -3.03 13.71 -13.12
CA GLU A 149 -3.20 15.03 -12.51
C GLU A 149 -2.81 15.08 -11.01
N PHE A 150 -2.85 13.95 -10.30
CA PHE A 150 -2.50 13.84 -8.88
C PHE A 150 -1.16 13.15 -8.65
N TYR A 151 -0.61 12.53 -9.69
CA TYR A 151 0.66 11.84 -9.65
C TYR A 151 1.83 12.81 -9.54
N ASN A 152 2.72 12.55 -8.58
CA ASN A 152 3.99 13.23 -8.46
C ASN A 152 5.07 12.38 -9.16
N PRO A 153 5.59 12.81 -10.32
CA PRO A 153 6.56 12.01 -11.06
C PRO A 153 7.91 11.94 -10.34
N GLY A 154 8.52 10.76 -10.34
CA GLY A 154 9.83 10.51 -9.74
C GLY A 154 10.24 9.05 -9.89
N PRO A 155 11.54 8.72 -9.86
CA PRO A 155 12.02 7.35 -10.06
C PRO A 155 11.39 6.34 -9.08
N ILE A 156 11.22 6.73 -7.81
CA ILE A 156 10.61 5.86 -6.80
C ILE A 156 9.12 5.68 -7.06
N CYS A 157 8.43 6.76 -7.41
CA CYS A 157 7.01 6.71 -7.74
C CYS A 157 6.75 5.89 -9.01
N ASP A 158 7.63 5.96 -10.00
CA ASP A 158 7.52 5.19 -11.23
C ASP A 158 7.72 3.69 -10.95
N GLN A 159 8.65 3.34 -10.04
CA GLN A 159 8.84 1.96 -9.58
C GLN A 159 7.61 1.45 -8.81
N LEU A 160 7.07 2.22 -7.85
CA LEU A 160 5.84 1.86 -7.14
C LEU A 160 4.67 1.65 -8.09
N LYS A 161 4.49 2.58 -9.04
CA LYS A 161 3.45 2.49 -10.07
C LYS A 161 3.60 1.26 -10.96
N SER A 162 4.83 0.77 -11.15
CA SER A 162 5.14 -0.47 -11.87
C SER A 162 4.91 -1.74 -11.04
N GLY A 163 4.58 -1.62 -9.75
CA GLY A 163 4.30 -2.73 -8.85
C GLY A 163 5.50 -3.24 -8.06
N THR A 164 6.59 -2.48 -7.97
CA THR A 164 7.72 -2.83 -7.10
C THR A 164 7.29 -2.80 -5.63
N GLU A 165 7.60 -3.87 -4.88
CA GLU A 165 7.25 -3.97 -3.46
C GLU A 165 8.05 -2.99 -2.59
N ILE A 166 7.42 -2.51 -1.52
CA ILE A 166 8.08 -1.74 -0.46
C ILE A 166 8.60 -2.71 0.62
N CYS A 167 9.85 -2.55 1.02
CA CYS A 167 10.43 -3.25 2.17
C CYS A 167 10.54 -2.36 3.39
N HIS A 168 10.29 -2.96 4.56
CA HIS A 168 10.23 -2.32 5.88
C HIS A 168 11.34 -2.83 6.80
#